data_AF-A0AAE0MIB4-F1
#
_entry.id   AF-A0AAE0MIB4-F1
#
_cell.length_a   1.000
_cell.length_b   1.000
_cell.length_c   1.000
_cell.angle_alpha   90.00
_cell.angle_beta   90.00
_cell.angle_gamma   90.00
#
_symmetry.space_group_name_H-M   'P 1'
#
loop_
_entity.id
_entity.type
_entity.pdbx_description
1 polymer ?
#
loop_
_entity_poly.entity_id
_entity_poly.type
_entity_poly.pdbx_seq_one_letter_code
_entity_poly.pdbx_strand_id
1 'polypeptide(L)'
;MIDYILAQRFPPEWLGCAEHDDSFQTRLKQFLPGGWSDGLLLMKISQILCRGSSLIVQYPANINAGYAKLGQDLLQTYDALVLPVHVNGGNQISTSATETNWVLLVVDWKSGKFTSIAMDEGHAKHWKTKFERLLMAQLHHDHQELGGNPRDSSSSILCCFALEKYLRARYLTRLLATWISTSQLGPAWTPWIGRTQPRQSSSSSDPTH
;
A
#
# COMPACT_ATOMS: atom_id res chain seq x y z
N MET A 1 -10.95 -11.07 10.28
CA MET A 1 -12.01 -10.27 9.63
C MET A 1 -13.39 -10.79 9.99
N ILE A 2 -13.71 -12.05 9.69
CA ILE A 2 -14.98 -12.68 10.10
C ILE A 2 -15.13 -12.62 11.63
N ASP A 3 -14.11 -13.00 12.41
CA ASP A 3 -14.17 -12.92 13.88
C ASP A 3 -14.36 -11.49 14.40
N TYR A 4 -13.84 -10.47 13.71
CA TYR A 4 -14.04 -9.06 14.06
C TYR A 4 -15.48 -8.60 13.79
N ILE A 5 -16.09 -9.08 12.71
CA ILE A 5 -17.49 -8.80 12.36
C ILE A 5 -18.42 -9.55 13.33
N LEU A 6 -18.10 -10.81 13.66
CA LEU A 6 -18.87 -11.65 14.57
C LEU A 6 -18.74 -11.23 16.05
N ALA A 7 -17.63 -10.60 16.44
CA ALA A 7 -17.43 -10.08 17.79
C ALA A 7 -18.22 -8.80 18.09
N GLN A 8 -18.88 -8.20 17.09
CA GLN A 8 -19.67 -6.98 17.27
C GLN A 8 -21.08 -7.35 17.74
N ARG A 9 -21.54 -6.74 18.84
CA ARG A 9 -22.86 -7.00 19.47
C ARG A 9 -24.04 -6.60 18.58
N PHE A 10 -23.80 -5.71 17.63
CA PHE A 10 -24.71 -5.26 16.59
C PHE A 10 -23.94 -5.28 15.27
N PRO A 11 -24.58 -5.52 14.11
CA PRO A 11 -23.91 -5.33 12.84
C PRO A 11 -23.37 -3.89 12.80
N PRO A 12 -22.07 -3.69 12.51
CA PRO A 12 -21.47 -2.37 12.51
C PRO A 12 -22.30 -1.36 11.71
N GLU A 13 -22.44 -0.11 12.18
CA GLU A 13 -23.27 0.91 11.50
C GLU A 13 -22.86 1.14 10.04
N TRP A 14 -21.61 0.84 9.66
CA TRP A 14 -21.12 0.90 8.29
C TRP A 14 -21.59 -0.25 7.38
N LEU A 15 -22.09 -1.36 7.95
CA LEU A 15 -22.92 -2.35 7.25
C LEU A 15 -24.37 -1.87 7.11
N GLY A 16 -24.75 -0.83 7.84
CA GLY A 16 -26.01 -0.12 7.68
C GLY A 16 -26.01 0.66 6.37
N CYS A 17 -27.10 0.47 5.62
CA CYS A 17 -27.29 1.07 4.31
C CYS A 17 -27.65 2.55 4.46
N ALA A 18 -26.63 3.39 4.52
CA ALA A 18 -26.82 4.83 4.70
C ALA A 18 -27.27 5.55 3.43
N GLU A 19 -27.13 4.96 2.22
CA GLU A 19 -27.32 5.72 0.98
C GLU A 19 -28.07 5.00 -0.16
N HIS A 20 -28.33 3.68 -0.07
CA HIS A 20 -29.08 2.95 -1.10
C HIS A 20 -29.96 1.85 -0.49
N ASP A 21 -31.09 1.57 -1.15
CA ASP A 21 -32.16 0.57 -0.89
C ASP A 21 -31.70 -0.90 -0.71
N ASP A 22 -30.41 -1.14 -0.48
CA ASP A 22 -29.91 -2.46 -0.18
C ASP A 22 -30.39 -2.86 1.23
N SER A 23 -31.09 -3.98 1.34
CA SER A 23 -31.40 -4.53 2.66
C SER A 23 -30.11 -4.98 3.38
N PHE A 24 -30.09 -4.98 4.72
CA PHE A 24 -29.02 -5.63 5.50
C PHE A 24 -28.77 -7.08 5.04
N GLN A 25 -29.82 -7.77 4.60
CA GLN A 25 -29.74 -9.10 4.01
C GLN A 25 -28.94 -9.13 2.70
N THR A 26 -29.05 -8.10 1.86
CA THR A 26 -28.24 -7.93 0.64
C THR A 26 -26.75 -7.81 1.01
N ARG A 27 -26.42 -7.02 2.04
CA ARG A 27 -25.05 -6.86 2.52
C ARG A 27 -24.47 -8.15 3.07
N LEU A 28 -25.24 -8.89 3.86
CA LEU A 28 -24.81 -10.20 4.38
C LEU A 28 -24.48 -11.19 3.26
N LYS A 29 -25.24 -11.20 2.16
CA LYS A 29 -24.99 -12.09 1.01
C LYS A 29 -23.63 -11.81 0.35
N GLN A 30 -23.08 -10.60 0.46
CA GLN A 30 -21.76 -10.26 -0.09
C GLN A 30 -20.60 -10.91 0.70
N PHE A 31 -20.86 -11.42 1.91
CA PHE A 31 -19.88 -12.16 2.70
C PHE A 31 -19.96 -13.68 2.51
N LEU A 32 -21.01 -14.17 1.83
CA LEU A 32 -21.15 -15.60 1.55
C LEU A 32 -20.20 -16.00 0.41
N PRO A 33 -19.66 -17.23 0.42
CA PRO A 33 -18.89 -17.75 -0.71
C PRO A 33 -19.67 -17.63 -2.02
N GLY A 34 -19.02 -17.11 -3.08
CA GLY A 34 -19.67 -16.84 -4.37
C GLY A 34 -20.38 -15.47 -4.47
N GLY A 35 -20.49 -14.73 -3.36
CA GLY A 35 -21.10 -13.40 -3.33
C GLY A 35 -20.16 -12.32 -3.86
N TRP A 36 -20.67 -11.45 -4.74
CA TRP A 36 -19.94 -10.28 -5.23
C TRP A 36 -20.06 -9.12 -4.24
N SER A 37 -18.91 -8.56 -3.84
CA SER A 37 -18.87 -7.34 -3.05
C SER A 37 -18.87 -6.10 -3.95
N ASP A 38 -19.43 -5.02 -3.43
CA ASP A 38 -19.35 -3.72 -4.08
C ASP A 38 -18.16 -2.90 -3.58
N GLY A 39 -17.95 -1.75 -4.22
CA GLY A 39 -16.83 -0.87 -3.91
C GLY A 39 -16.91 -0.22 -2.54
N LEU A 40 -18.13 -0.02 -2.03
CA LEU A 40 -18.34 0.53 -0.70
C LEU A 40 -17.83 -0.44 0.37
N LEU A 41 -18.19 -1.72 0.25
CA LEU A 41 -17.76 -2.75 1.18
C LEU A 41 -16.23 -2.89 1.18
N LEU A 42 -15.62 -3.00 0.00
CA LEU A 42 -14.17 -3.09 -0.13
C LEU A 42 -13.46 -1.85 0.45
N MET A 43 -13.98 -0.66 0.20
CA MET A 43 -13.46 0.59 0.78
C MET A 43 -13.53 0.58 2.30
N LYS A 44 -14.68 0.20 2.89
CA LYS A 44 -14.85 0.18 4.36
C LYS A 44 -13.92 -0.84 5.02
N ILE A 45 -13.81 -2.05 4.46
CA ILE A 45 -12.87 -3.05 4.98
C ILE A 45 -11.43 -2.53 4.87
N SER A 46 -11.06 -1.92 3.75
CA SER A 46 -9.73 -1.32 3.57
C SER A 46 -9.47 -0.21 4.59
N GLN A 47 -10.45 0.65 4.88
CA GLN A 47 -10.35 1.70 5.90
C GLN A 47 -10.13 1.12 7.31
N ILE A 48 -10.82 0.02 7.63
CA ILE A 48 -10.64 -0.69 8.90
C ILE A 48 -9.22 -1.28 8.98
N LEU A 49 -8.74 -1.92 7.91
CA LEU A 49 -7.38 -2.48 7.85
C LEU A 49 -6.30 -1.40 7.98
N CYS A 50 -6.50 -0.24 7.35
CA CYS A 50 -5.58 0.90 7.43
C CYS A 50 -5.71 1.72 8.73
N ARG A 51 -6.64 1.39 9.63
CA ARG A 51 -6.84 2.14 10.88
C ARG A 51 -5.57 2.11 11.74
N GLY A 52 -5.10 3.29 12.15
CA GLY A 52 -3.87 3.44 12.92
C GLY A 52 -2.59 3.34 12.08
N SER A 53 -2.70 3.19 10.76
CA SER A 53 -1.57 3.32 9.84
C SER A 53 -1.45 4.78 9.33
N SER A 54 -0.37 5.07 8.62
CA SER A 54 -0.19 6.34 7.90
C SER A 54 -0.75 6.29 6.47
N LEU A 55 -1.60 5.31 6.15
CA LEU A 55 -2.22 5.17 4.84
C LEU A 55 -3.64 5.71 4.90
N ILE A 56 -4.06 6.38 3.83
CA ILE A 56 -5.44 6.80 3.64
C ILE A 56 -6.10 5.98 2.53
N VAL A 57 -7.35 5.60 2.72
CA VAL A 57 -8.16 4.90 1.71
C VAL A 57 -9.15 5.88 1.11
N GLN A 58 -9.18 5.97 -0.23
CA GLN A 58 -10.12 6.84 -0.96
C GLN A 58 -10.85 6.08 -2.07
N TYR A 59 -12.07 6.51 -2.38
CA TYR A 59 -12.82 5.95 -3.50
C TYR A 59 -12.44 6.63 -4.83
N PRO A 60 -12.33 5.89 -5.96
CA PRO A 60 -11.89 6.45 -7.24
C PRO A 60 -12.75 7.60 -7.78
N ALA A 61 -14.06 7.62 -7.47
CA ALA A 61 -14.95 8.70 -7.89
C ALA A 61 -14.48 10.07 -7.35
N ASN A 62 -13.92 10.08 -6.13
CA ASN A 62 -13.38 11.28 -5.51
C ASN A 62 -12.09 11.77 -6.20
N ILE A 63 -11.43 10.92 -7.00
CA ILE A 63 -10.19 11.26 -7.71
C ILE A 63 -10.47 12.11 -8.95
N ASN A 64 -11.58 11.83 -9.65
CA ASN A 64 -11.92 12.54 -10.89
C ASN A 64 -12.48 13.95 -10.63
N ALA A 65 -12.96 14.25 -9.42
CA ALA A 65 -13.63 15.50 -9.09
C ALA A 65 -12.70 16.68 -8.69
N GLY A 66 -11.38 16.50 -8.69
CA GLY A 66 -10.43 17.60 -8.47
C GLY A 66 -9.35 17.29 -7.42
N TYR A 67 -8.27 16.65 -7.85
CA TYR A 67 -7.18 16.22 -6.96
C TYR A 67 -6.08 17.26 -6.74
N ALA A 68 -6.03 18.35 -7.52
CA ALA A 68 -4.93 19.33 -7.39
C ALA A 68 -4.88 19.96 -5.99
N LYS A 69 -6.06 20.17 -5.37
CA LYS A 69 -6.18 20.72 -4.02
C LYS A 69 -6.10 19.63 -2.93
N LEU A 70 -6.71 18.47 -3.18
CA LEU A 70 -6.69 17.32 -2.26
C LEU A 70 -5.26 16.74 -2.11
N GLY A 71 -4.46 16.77 -3.18
CA GLY A 71 -3.13 16.21 -3.22
C GLY A 71 -2.18 16.84 -2.21
N GLN A 72 -2.15 18.18 -2.07
CA GLN A 72 -1.19 18.83 -1.18
C GLN A 72 -1.45 18.50 0.30
N ASP A 73 -2.70 18.58 0.76
CA ASP A 73 -3.05 18.29 2.15
C ASP A 73 -2.85 16.80 2.49
N LEU A 74 -3.16 15.91 1.54
CA LEU A 74 -2.97 14.47 1.69
C LEU A 74 -1.49 14.07 1.75
N LEU A 75 -0.65 14.67 0.90
CA LEU A 75 0.79 14.42 0.85
C LEU A 75 1.49 14.86 2.15
N GLN A 76 0.97 15.88 2.84
CA GLN A 76 1.51 16.34 4.12
C GLN A 76 1.13 15.45 5.30
N THR A 77 -0.06 14.84 5.25
CA THR A 77 -0.64 14.13 6.42
C THR A 77 -0.40 12.63 6.39
N TYR A 78 -0.43 12.02 5.19
CA TYR A 78 -0.33 10.58 5.01
C TYR A 78 0.97 10.22 4.30
N ASP A 79 1.35 8.95 4.32
CA ASP A 79 2.53 8.44 3.61
C ASP A 79 2.17 7.80 2.27
N ALA A 80 0.95 7.29 2.17
CA ALA A 80 0.49 6.54 1.02
C ALA A 80 -1.05 6.56 0.92
N LEU A 81 -1.52 6.36 -0.30
CA LEU A 81 -2.93 6.31 -0.68
C LEU A 81 -3.28 4.90 -1.15
N VAL A 82 -4.38 4.36 -0.64
CA VAL A 82 -4.97 3.09 -1.03
C VAL A 82 -6.26 3.34 -1.79
N LEU A 83 -6.40 2.72 -2.96
CA LEU A 83 -7.51 2.92 -3.88
C LEU A 83 -8.07 1.58 -4.33
N PRO A 84 -9.22 1.17 -3.79
CA PRO A 84 -10.00 0.09 -4.37
C PRO A 84 -10.64 0.58 -5.68
N VAL A 85 -10.25 -0.03 -6.78
CA VAL A 85 -10.73 0.27 -8.13
C VAL A 85 -11.49 -0.92 -8.68
N HIS A 86 -12.63 -0.63 -9.28
CA HIS A 86 -13.43 -1.61 -9.98
C HIS A 86 -13.04 -1.65 -11.47
N VAL A 87 -12.69 -2.81 -12.00
CA VAL A 87 -12.27 -2.92 -13.41
C VAL A 87 -13.23 -3.83 -14.17
N ASN A 88 -13.91 -3.24 -15.16
CA ASN A 88 -14.70 -3.97 -16.13
C ASN A 88 -13.94 -3.96 -17.47
N GLY A 89 -13.99 -5.04 -18.26
CA GLY A 89 -13.16 -5.34 -19.45
C GLY A 89 -13.24 -4.37 -20.65
N GLY A 90 -13.60 -3.11 -20.40
CA GLY A 90 -13.58 -1.98 -21.33
C GLY A 90 -13.84 -0.63 -20.64
N ASN A 91 -14.51 -0.60 -19.49
CA ASN A 91 -14.81 0.61 -18.71
C ASN A 91 -14.25 0.50 -17.28
N GLN A 92 -13.33 1.41 -16.95
CA GLN A 92 -12.47 1.34 -15.75
C GLN A 92 -13.13 1.82 -14.45
N ILE A 93 -14.43 2.10 -14.47
CA ILE A 93 -15.23 2.45 -13.29
C ILE A 93 -16.63 1.92 -13.54
N SER A 94 -16.98 0.78 -12.95
CA SER A 94 -18.38 0.38 -12.78
C SER A 94 -18.73 0.58 -11.30
N THR A 95 -19.87 1.20 -11.00
CA THR A 95 -20.37 1.37 -9.62
C THR A 95 -21.37 0.28 -9.23
N SER A 96 -21.78 -0.57 -10.17
CA SER A 96 -22.68 -1.69 -9.94
C SER A 96 -21.90 -2.97 -9.59
N ALA A 97 -22.47 -3.84 -8.76
CA ALA A 97 -21.97 -5.19 -8.46
C ALA A 97 -22.11 -6.12 -9.68
N THR A 98 -21.43 -5.79 -10.77
CA THR A 98 -21.25 -6.63 -11.96
C THR A 98 -20.17 -7.68 -11.68
N GLU A 99 -20.14 -8.76 -12.48
CA GLU A 99 -19.10 -9.80 -12.43
C GLU A 99 -17.73 -9.24 -12.88
N THR A 100 -17.10 -8.46 -12.03
CA THR A 100 -15.95 -7.62 -12.39
C THR A 100 -14.92 -7.61 -11.28
N ASN A 101 -13.66 -7.61 -11.66
CA ASN A 101 -12.56 -7.76 -10.72
C ASN A 101 -12.28 -6.46 -9.97
N TRP A 102 -11.94 -6.63 -8.70
CA TRP A 102 -11.35 -5.57 -7.89
C TRP A 102 -9.85 -5.53 -8.06
N VAL A 103 -9.33 -4.31 -8.17
CA VAL A 103 -7.91 -4.00 -8.15
C VAL A 103 -7.68 -3.04 -7.00
N LEU A 104 -6.66 -3.30 -6.18
CA LEU A 104 -6.28 -2.41 -5.10
C LEU A 104 -4.95 -1.75 -5.44
N LEU A 105 -4.94 -0.43 -5.54
CA LEU A 105 -3.75 0.34 -5.85
C LEU A 105 -3.23 1.00 -4.58
N VAL A 106 -1.93 0.94 -4.37
CA VAL A 106 -1.23 1.64 -3.30
C VAL A 106 -0.21 2.58 -3.91
N VAL A 107 -0.40 3.88 -3.67
CA VAL A 107 0.50 4.94 -4.12
C VAL A 107 1.26 5.44 -2.91
N ASP A 108 2.52 5.02 -2.77
CA ASP A 108 3.42 5.48 -1.71
C ASP A 108 4.34 6.57 -2.25
N TRP A 109 4.04 7.81 -1.88
CA TRP A 109 4.84 8.96 -2.30
C TRP A 109 6.15 9.09 -1.51
N LYS A 110 6.24 8.57 -0.28
CA LYS A 110 7.50 8.59 0.47
C LYS A 110 8.54 7.67 -0.13
N SER A 111 8.13 6.49 -0.59
CA SER A 111 9.02 5.54 -1.25
C SER A 111 9.04 5.67 -2.78
N GLY A 112 8.21 6.56 -3.36
CA GLY A 112 8.04 6.67 -4.81
C GLY A 112 7.54 5.37 -5.47
N LYS A 113 6.74 4.58 -4.75
CA LYS A 113 6.31 3.24 -5.19
C LYS A 113 4.83 3.23 -5.54
N PHE A 114 4.51 2.64 -6.68
CA PHE A 114 3.15 2.32 -7.10
C PHE A 114 2.97 0.79 -7.04
N THR A 115 2.23 0.31 -6.06
CA THR A 115 1.92 -1.13 -5.94
C THR A 115 0.51 -1.38 -6.45
N SER A 116 0.38 -2.28 -7.40
CA SER A 116 -0.93 -2.78 -7.84
C SER A 116 -1.15 -4.20 -7.36
N ILE A 117 -2.28 -4.42 -6.69
CA ILE A 117 -2.75 -5.72 -6.22
C ILE A 117 -3.95 -6.10 -7.08
N ALA A 118 -3.79 -7.08 -7.95
CA ALA A 118 -4.82 -7.46 -8.92
C ALA A 118 -4.68 -8.92 -9.36
N MET A 119 -5.70 -9.42 -10.06
CA MET A 119 -5.66 -10.73 -10.72
C MET A 119 -4.72 -10.74 -11.93
N ASP A 120 -4.48 -9.58 -12.56
CA ASP A 120 -3.52 -9.42 -13.65
C ASP A 120 -2.84 -8.05 -13.63
N GLU A 121 -1.67 -7.97 -14.26
CA GLU A 121 -0.86 -6.75 -14.34
C GLU A 121 -1.45 -5.71 -15.32
N GLY A 122 -2.22 -6.15 -16.31
CA GLY A 122 -2.70 -5.33 -17.42
C GLY A 122 -3.57 -4.16 -16.95
N HIS A 123 -4.40 -4.39 -15.93
CA HIS A 123 -5.31 -3.38 -15.40
C HIS A 123 -4.61 -2.26 -14.60
N ALA A 124 -3.41 -2.50 -14.10
CA ALA A 124 -2.68 -1.55 -13.25
C ALA A 124 -1.96 -0.45 -14.04
N LYS A 125 -1.51 -0.74 -15.27
CA LYS A 125 -0.65 0.14 -16.08
C LYS A 125 -1.32 1.48 -16.40
N HIS A 126 -2.63 1.45 -16.68
CA HIS A 126 -3.39 2.66 -16.94
C HIS A 126 -3.38 3.59 -15.72
N TRP A 127 -3.67 3.05 -14.53
CA TRP A 127 -3.71 3.84 -13.30
C TRP A 127 -2.34 4.36 -12.89
N LYS A 128 -1.29 3.55 -13.04
CA LYS A 128 0.08 4.02 -12.81
C LYS A 128 0.36 5.28 -13.63
N THR A 129 0.13 5.21 -14.93
CA THR A 129 0.36 6.33 -15.86
C THR A 129 -0.46 7.55 -15.46
N LYS A 130 -1.71 7.35 -15.01
CA LYS A 130 -2.56 8.43 -14.49
C LYS A 130 -1.95 9.08 -13.24
N PHE A 131 -1.47 8.30 -12.27
CA PHE A 131 -0.85 8.82 -11.05
C PHE A 131 0.50 9.50 -11.27
N GLU A 132 1.34 8.97 -12.17
CA GLU A 132 2.62 9.60 -12.50
C GLU A 132 2.42 11.01 -13.06
N ARG A 133 1.39 11.19 -13.91
CA ARG A 133 1.00 12.53 -14.40
C ARG A 133 0.50 13.43 -13.27
N LEU A 134 -0.34 12.91 -12.38
CA LEU A 134 -0.91 13.67 -11.27
C LEU A 134 0.14 14.12 -10.25
N LEU A 135 1.11 13.26 -9.94
CA LEU A 135 2.18 13.56 -8.99
C LEU A 135 3.36 14.29 -9.63
N MET A 136 3.37 14.44 -10.96
CA MET A 136 4.50 14.94 -11.73
C MET A 136 5.81 14.20 -11.39
N ALA A 137 5.71 12.90 -11.11
CA ALA A 137 6.80 12.06 -10.63
C ALA A 137 6.72 10.67 -11.26
N GLN A 138 7.88 10.08 -11.55
CA GLN A 138 7.95 8.70 -12.00
C GLN A 138 7.85 7.78 -10.78
N LEU A 139 6.96 6.79 -10.85
CA LEU A 139 6.74 5.85 -9.76
C LEU A 139 7.30 4.49 -10.15
N HIS A 140 8.01 3.85 -9.23
CA HIS A 140 8.43 2.46 -9.41
C HIS A 140 7.22 1.54 -9.30
N HIS A 141 6.93 0.77 -10.37
CA HIS A 141 5.81 -0.16 -10.37
C HIS A 141 6.20 -1.47 -9.71
N ASP A 142 5.40 -1.89 -8.74
CA ASP A 142 5.40 -3.25 -8.24
C ASP A 142 4.01 -3.87 -8.45
N HIS A 143 3.98 -5.11 -8.91
CA HIS A 143 2.73 -5.83 -9.15
C HIS A 143 2.69 -7.06 -8.26
N GLN A 144 1.64 -7.13 -7.44
CA GLN A 144 1.33 -8.29 -6.64
C GLN A 144 0.14 -9.00 -7.26
N GLU A 145 0.42 -10.14 -7.88
CA GLU A 145 -0.60 -11.02 -8.42
C GLU A 145 -1.36 -11.70 -7.25
N LEU A 146 -2.69 -11.69 -7.32
CA LEU A 146 -3.55 -12.34 -6.33
C LEU A 146 -3.70 -13.85 -6.59
N GLY A 147 -3.48 -14.28 -7.84
CA GLY A 147 -3.75 -15.63 -8.33
C GLY A 147 -5.25 -15.95 -8.40
N GLY A 148 -5.59 -17.05 -9.07
CA GLY A 148 -6.97 -17.55 -9.16
C GLY A 148 -7.68 -17.23 -10.48
N ASN A 149 -8.96 -17.60 -10.56
CA ASN A 149 -9.77 -17.37 -11.76
C ASN A 149 -10.22 -15.89 -11.78
N PRO A 150 -9.96 -15.12 -12.85
CA PRO A 150 -10.40 -13.73 -12.97
C PRO A 150 -11.93 -13.56 -13.06
N ARG A 151 -12.71 -14.64 -12.97
CA ARG A 151 -14.18 -14.60 -12.81
C ARG A 151 -14.64 -14.99 -11.41
N ASP A 152 -13.71 -15.09 -10.46
CA ASP A 152 -14.04 -15.42 -9.09
C ASP A 152 -14.45 -14.16 -8.31
N SER A 153 -15.61 -14.26 -7.66
CA SER A 153 -16.14 -13.31 -6.67
C SER A 153 -15.16 -12.99 -5.53
N SER A 154 -14.14 -13.84 -5.32
CA SER A 154 -13.14 -13.69 -4.27
C SER A 154 -12.16 -12.52 -4.43
N SER A 155 -12.11 -11.85 -5.60
CA SER A 155 -11.12 -10.78 -5.88
C SER A 155 -11.06 -9.67 -4.82
N SER A 156 -12.21 -9.28 -4.26
CA SER A 156 -12.29 -8.30 -3.19
C SER A 156 -11.66 -8.76 -1.86
N ILE A 157 -11.92 -10.01 -1.46
CA ILE A 157 -11.37 -10.61 -0.24
C ILE A 157 -9.86 -10.81 -0.41
N LEU A 158 -9.43 -11.25 -1.60
CA LEU A 158 -8.02 -11.39 -1.95
C LEU A 158 -7.30 -10.03 -1.90
N CYS A 159 -7.93 -8.95 -2.38
CA CYS A 159 -7.42 -7.58 -2.23
C CYS A 159 -7.24 -7.21 -0.75
N CYS A 160 -8.24 -7.46 0.10
CA CYS A 160 -8.15 -7.18 1.54
C CYS A 160 -7.02 -7.95 2.22
N PHE A 161 -6.86 -9.24 1.89
CA PHE A 161 -5.79 -10.07 2.44
C PHE A 161 -4.40 -9.62 1.99
N ALA A 162 -4.27 -9.25 0.71
CA ALA A 162 -3.04 -8.67 0.18
C ALA A 162 -2.71 -7.31 0.82
N LEU A 163 -3.71 -6.46 1.07
CA LEU A 163 -3.53 -5.20 1.80
C LEU A 163 -3.06 -5.44 3.25
N GLU A 164 -3.64 -6.42 3.94
CA GLU A 164 -3.20 -6.79 5.28
C GLU A 164 -1.73 -7.24 5.28
N LYS A 165 -1.33 -8.10 4.33
CA LYS A 165 0.07 -8.51 4.14
C LYS A 165 0.98 -7.31 3.86
N TYR A 166 0.54 -6.41 2.99
CA TYR A 166 1.27 -5.18 2.65
C TYR A 166 1.52 -4.32 3.91
N LEU A 167 0.48 -4.10 4.71
CA LEU A 167 0.57 -3.33 5.96
C LEU A 167 1.51 -3.97 6.97
N ARG A 168 1.45 -5.30 7.16
CA ARG A 168 2.36 -6.05 8.04
C ARG A 168 3.81 -5.93 7.57
N ALA A 169 4.07 -6.10 6.27
CA ALA A 169 5.40 -5.94 5.71
C ALA A 169 5.94 -4.52 5.95
N ARG A 170 5.13 -3.49 5.69
CA ARG A 170 5.50 -2.09 5.93
C ARG A 170 5.81 -1.81 7.39
N TYR A 171 4.99 -2.33 8.32
CA TYR A 171 5.21 -2.18 9.75
C TYR A 171 6.54 -2.81 10.19
N LEU A 172 6.83 -4.03 9.73
CA LEU A 172 8.10 -4.70 10.01
C LEU A 172 9.29 -3.92 9.46
N THR A 173 9.21 -3.41 8.22
CA THR A 173 10.27 -2.57 7.64
C THR A 173 10.53 -1.32 8.47
N ARG A 174 9.47 -0.67 8.99
CA ARG A 174 9.62 0.49 9.88
C ARG A 174 10.25 0.12 11.20
N LEU A 175 9.80 -0.94 11.84
CA LEU A 175 10.39 -1.41 13.08
C LEU A 175 11.88 -1.71 12.91
N LEU A 176 12.26 -2.37 11.81
CA LEU A 176 13.66 -2.65 11.49
C LEU A 176 14.45 -1.36 11.26
N ALA A 177 13.91 -0.39 10.52
CA ALA A 177 14.57 0.90 10.30
C ALA A 177 14.74 1.69 11.61
N THR A 178 13.71 1.72 12.47
CA THR A 178 13.79 2.33 13.79
C THR A 178 14.79 1.62 14.68
N TRP A 179 14.79 0.27 14.68
CA TRP A 179 15.74 -0.51 15.44
C TRP A 179 17.17 -0.25 14.98
N ILE A 180 17.46 -0.25 13.67
CA ILE A 180 18.78 0.11 13.11
C ILE A 180 19.18 1.54 13.53
N SER A 181 18.26 2.50 13.45
CA SER A 181 18.54 3.89 13.80
C SER A 181 18.76 4.11 15.30
N THR A 182 18.10 3.33 16.16
CA THR A 182 18.17 3.48 17.63
C THR A 182 19.25 2.60 18.26
N SER A 183 19.61 1.49 17.60
CA SER A 183 20.54 0.50 18.13
C SER A 183 21.98 0.99 18.22
N GLN A 184 22.33 2.18 17.69
CA GLN A 184 23.69 2.74 17.75
C GLN A 184 24.76 1.64 17.76
N LEU A 185 24.76 0.76 16.76
CA LEU A 185 26.04 0.28 16.27
C LEU A 185 26.71 1.53 15.72
N GLY A 186 27.38 2.26 16.61
CA GLY A 186 28.29 3.32 16.21
C GLY A 186 29.29 2.74 15.19
N PRO A 187 30.03 3.58 14.47
CA PRO A 187 31.18 3.12 13.71
C PRO A 187 32.23 2.55 14.69
N ALA A 188 32.06 1.29 15.10
CA ALA A 188 32.96 0.54 15.98
C ALA A 188 33.57 -0.65 15.23
N TRP A 189 33.73 -0.52 13.91
CA TRP A 189 34.65 -1.33 13.11
C TRP A 189 35.45 -0.39 12.20
N THR A 190 36.28 0.46 12.80
CA THR A 190 37.56 0.73 12.17
C THR A 190 38.38 -0.55 12.32
N PRO A 191 38.73 -1.26 11.24
CA PRO A 191 39.77 -2.27 11.36
C PRO A 191 41.01 -1.53 11.90
N TRP A 192 41.58 -2.06 12.97
CA TRP A 192 42.92 -1.71 13.42
C TRP A 192 43.90 -2.08 12.30
N ILE A 193 43.96 -1.26 11.25
CA ILE A 193 45.09 -1.27 10.32
C ILE A 193 46.20 -0.60 11.10
N GLY A 194 47.18 -1.43 11.48
CA GLY A 194 48.31 -1.03 12.31
C GLY A 194 48.90 0.29 11.85
N ARG A 195 49.03 1.22 12.80
CA ARG A 195 50.00 2.31 12.71
C ARG A 195 51.38 1.69 12.57
N THR A 196 51.84 1.47 11.35
CA THR A 196 53.27 1.48 11.07
C THR A 196 53.74 2.92 11.24
N GLN A 197 54.55 3.16 12.27
CA GLN A 197 55.26 4.42 12.42
C GLN A 197 56.10 4.69 11.16
N PRO A 198 56.20 5.94 10.68
CA PRO A 198 57.22 6.29 9.72
C PRO A 198 58.59 6.15 10.39
N ARG A 199 59.41 5.24 9.88
CA ARG A 199 60.80 5.07 10.24
C ARG A 199 61.53 6.37 9.85
N GLN A 200 61.92 7.15 10.86
CA GLN A 200 62.83 8.29 10.65
C GLN A 200 64.14 7.76 10.06
N SER A 201 64.41 8.11 8.80
CA SER A 201 65.74 7.98 8.21
C SER A 201 66.62 9.06 8.82
N SER A 202 67.44 8.68 9.80
CA SER A 202 68.56 9.47 10.29
C SER A 202 69.57 9.66 9.16
N SER A 203 69.78 10.92 8.76
CA SER A 203 70.91 11.33 7.93
C SER A 203 72.19 11.23 8.76
N SER A 204 73.04 10.25 8.46
CA SER A 204 74.45 10.27 8.86
C SER A 204 75.23 11.06 7.81
N SER A 205 75.59 12.28 8.16
CA SER A 205 76.69 13.02 7.58
C SER A 205 78.00 12.29 7.88
N ASP A 206 78.70 11.84 6.84
CA ASP A 206 80.09 11.37 6.93
C ASP A 206 81.06 12.56 7.10
N PRO A 207 82.04 12.45 8.00
CA PRO A 207 83.21 13.31 8.01
C PRO A 207 84.39 12.65 7.26
N THR A 208 84.92 13.38 6.28
CA THR A 208 86.34 13.47 5.85
C THR A 208 87.21 12.21 5.80
N HIS A 209 87.73 11.90 4.59
CA HIS A 209 89.17 11.91 4.29
C HIS A 209 89.43 12.07 2.79
#